data_AF-A0A2S6WUK6-F1
#
_entry.id   AF-A0A2S6WUK6-F1
#
_cell.length_a   1.000
_cell.length_b   1.000
_cell.length_c   1.000
_cell.angle_alpha   90.00
_cell.angle_beta   90.00
_cell.angle_gamma   90.00
#
_symmetry.space_group_name_H-M   'P 1'
#
loop_
_entity.id
_entity.type
_entity.pdbx_description
1 polymer ?
#
loop_
_entity_poly.entity_id
_entity_poly.type
_entity_poly.pdbx_seq_one_letter_code
_entity_poly.pdbx_strand_id
1 'polypeptide(L)'
;MNRYSRTAAVAGALVAGALVCPATPVAARDDGGLWGAAIIAPGREGIVEVVGVGEVFEGAVLTLTAPLGARVTGTPLDASGYRGSVAAGGRSATYTVTGAAAGRDRVFPFVLAVPADAVPGTRLRDCSLRFTDARGVPRAVGRCAVTVGLAGPVLRRPLSGVPLSARPKISGTAHPGAEVTVRDKDDREACRTTAAPDGTWACTPGAAFPAGANRLQAVAALNGVSAISEQVDIVVAPAGEDQ
;
A
#
# COMPACT_ATOMS: atom_id res chain seq x y z
N MET A 1 37.54 -3.11 -54.40
CA MET A 1 36.59 -4.02 -53.75
C MET A 1 36.34 -3.56 -52.32
N ASN A 2 35.06 -3.38 -51.98
CA ASN A 2 34.41 -3.21 -50.67
C ASN A 2 34.82 -2.05 -49.73
N ARG A 3 33.96 -1.02 -49.77
CA ARG A 3 33.48 -0.24 -48.62
C ARG A 3 32.67 -1.14 -47.67
N TYR A 4 32.36 -0.60 -46.47
CA TYR A 4 31.36 -0.96 -45.44
C TYR A 4 32.03 -1.09 -44.06
N SER A 5 32.21 0.03 -43.35
CA SER A 5 31.26 0.69 -42.43
C SER A 5 31.31 0.08 -41.02
N ARG A 6 31.92 0.84 -40.11
CA ARG A 6 31.90 0.61 -38.66
C ARG A 6 30.50 0.90 -38.13
N THR A 7 29.75 -0.14 -37.78
CA THR A 7 28.55 -0.01 -36.95
C THR A 7 28.99 0.01 -35.48
N ALA A 8 28.99 1.20 -34.89
CA ALA A 8 29.05 1.36 -33.45
C ALA A 8 27.67 0.97 -32.88
N ALA A 9 27.62 -0.14 -32.14
CA ALA A 9 26.45 -0.49 -31.34
C ALA A 9 26.39 0.49 -30.16
N VAL A 10 25.42 1.40 -30.18
CA VAL A 10 25.07 2.22 -29.03
C VAL A 10 24.38 1.28 -28.02
N ALA A 11 25.10 0.93 -26.97
CA ALA A 11 24.56 0.23 -25.83
C ALA A 11 23.55 1.15 -25.12
N GLY A 12 22.26 0.98 -25.43
CA GLY A 12 21.16 1.58 -24.69
C GLY A 12 21.07 0.91 -23.32
N ALA A 13 21.61 1.57 -22.30
CA ALA A 13 21.39 1.19 -20.92
C ALA A 13 19.93 1.49 -20.54
N LEU A 14 19.10 0.45 -20.47
CA LEU A 14 17.81 0.51 -19.78
C LEU A 14 18.10 0.59 -18.28
N VAL A 15 18.13 1.81 -17.74
CA VAL A 15 18.04 2.02 -16.28
C VAL A 15 16.58 1.83 -15.90
N ALA A 16 16.21 0.57 -15.63
CA ALA A 16 14.97 0.22 -14.97
C ALA A 16 15.06 0.67 -13.49
N GLY A 17 14.86 1.97 -13.27
CA GLY A 17 14.79 2.58 -11.94
C GLY A 17 13.42 2.36 -11.30
N ALA A 18 13.03 1.11 -11.08
CA ALA A 18 11.97 0.79 -10.13
C ALA A 18 12.61 0.69 -8.76
N LEU A 19 12.80 1.84 -8.08
CA LEU A 19 12.89 1.86 -6.63
C LEU A 19 11.49 1.56 -6.09
N VAL A 20 11.11 0.28 -6.15
CA VAL A 20 10.22 -0.28 -5.15
C VAL A 20 10.99 -0.07 -3.86
N CYS A 21 10.57 0.86 -3.00
CA CYS A 21 10.95 0.74 -1.60
C CYS A 21 10.47 -0.66 -1.20
N PRO A 22 11.35 -1.63 -0.90
CA PRO A 22 10.88 -2.76 -0.13
C PRO A 22 10.26 -2.11 1.11
N ALA A 23 8.99 -2.38 1.37
CA ALA A 23 8.49 -2.22 2.73
C ALA A 23 9.57 -2.87 3.59
N THR A 24 10.26 -2.07 4.39
CA THR A 24 11.28 -2.59 5.29
C THR A 24 10.60 -3.75 6.00
N PRO A 25 11.16 -4.98 6.00
CA PRO A 25 10.62 -6.01 6.86
C PRO A 25 10.59 -5.37 8.23
N VAL A 26 9.38 -5.19 8.78
CA VAL A 26 9.17 -4.52 10.05
C VAL A 26 10.14 -5.17 11.00
N ALA A 27 11.12 -4.38 11.48
CA ALA A 27 12.22 -4.89 12.28
C ALA A 27 11.62 -5.81 13.34
N ALA A 28 11.95 -7.10 13.23
CA ALA A 28 11.54 -8.09 14.21
C ALA A 28 11.99 -7.52 15.56
N ARG A 29 11.04 -7.30 16.47
CA ARG A 29 11.43 -7.10 17.86
C ARG A 29 12.16 -8.38 18.29
N ASP A 30 13.39 -8.23 18.78
CA ASP A 30 14.29 -9.30 19.24
C ASP A 30 13.76 -10.16 20.40
N ASP A 31 12.46 -10.07 20.73
CA ASP A 31 11.85 -10.81 21.84
C ASP A 31 11.39 -12.23 21.44
N GLY A 32 11.57 -12.65 20.18
CA GLY A 32 11.18 -13.98 19.69
C GLY A 32 9.68 -14.30 19.72
N GLY A 33 8.84 -13.28 19.95
CA GLY A 33 7.38 -13.40 20.01
C GLY A 33 6.68 -13.28 18.66
N LEU A 34 5.40 -13.68 18.61
CA LEU A 34 4.60 -13.55 17.40
C LEU A 34 4.44 -12.08 17.01
N TRP A 35 4.58 -11.78 15.73
CA TRP A 35 4.43 -10.41 15.25
C TRP A 35 3.80 -10.37 13.86
N GLY A 36 3.01 -9.32 13.61
CA GLY A 36 2.53 -8.98 12.28
C GLY A 36 2.16 -7.51 12.20
N ALA A 37 2.24 -6.91 11.02
CA ALA A 37 1.85 -5.52 10.85
C ALA A 37 1.24 -5.28 9.47
N ALA A 38 0.34 -4.31 9.38
CA ALA A 38 -0.24 -3.88 8.11
C ALA A 38 -0.69 -2.41 8.17
N ILE A 39 -0.70 -1.77 7.00
CA ILE A 39 -1.37 -0.50 6.76
C ILE A 39 -2.50 -0.78 5.78
N ILE A 40 -3.74 -0.50 6.19
CA ILE A 40 -4.93 -0.85 5.42
C ILE A 40 -5.81 0.39 5.27
N ALA A 41 -6.08 0.80 4.03
CA ALA A 41 -6.92 1.97 3.76
C ALA A 41 -8.38 1.73 4.21
N PRO A 42 -9.13 2.80 4.55
CA PRO A 42 -10.54 2.69 4.88
C PRO A 42 -11.34 1.99 3.76
N GLY A 43 -12.24 1.07 4.14
CA GLY A 43 -13.11 0.36 3.22
C GLY A 43 -12.41 -0.69 2.36
N ARG A 44 -11.19 -1.08 2.73
CA ARG A 44 -10.38 -2.07 2.00
C ARG A 44 -10.01 -3.24 2.90
N GLU A 45 -9.61 -4.31 2.25
CA GLU A 45 -8.96 -5.44 2.88
C GLU A 45 -7.44 -5.33 2.72
N GLY A 46 -6.70 -5.85 3.69
CA GLY A 46 -5.26 -5.95 3.63
C GLY A 46 -4.76 -7.18 4.40
N ILE A 47 -3.56 -7.62 4.09
CA ILE A 47 -2.97 -8.83 4.66
C ILE A 47 -2.07 -8.45 5.83
N VAL A 48 -2.29 -9.07 6.99
CA VAL A 48 -1.35 -9.10 8.11
C VAL A 48 -0.56 -10.39 8.01
N GLU A 49 0.71 -10.28 7.65
CA GLU A 49 1.65 -11.39 7.64
C GLU A 49 2.17 -11.64 9.06
N VAL A 50 1.80 -12.77 9.65
CA VAL A 50 2.24 -13.16 10.98
C VAL A 50 3.48 -14.04 10.89
N VAL A 51 4.52 -13.67 11.63
CA VAL A 51 5.81 -14.36 11.72
C VAL A 51 6.13 -14.70 13.19
N GLY A 52 7.23 -15.44 13.40
CA GLY A 52 7.69 -15.83 14.75
C GLY A 52 7.04 -17.10 15.29
N VAL A 53 6.38 -17.89 14.44
CA VAL A 53 5.96 -19.24 14.81
C VAL A 53 7.19 -20.15 14.75
N GLY A 54 7.61 -20.67 15.89
CA GLY A 54 8.71 -21.62 16.01
C GLY A 54 8.31 -23.03 15.58
N GLU A 55 8.69 -24.04 16.37
CA GLU A 55 8.32 -25.43 16.05
C GLU A 55 6.81 -25.66 16.12
N VAL A 56 6.33 -26.34 15.09
CA VAL A 56 4.92 -26.64 14.84
C VAL A 56 4.68 -28.11 15.07
N PHE A 57 3.61 -28.41 15.80
CA PHE A 57 3.17 -29.76 16.11
C PHE A 57 1.80 -29.98 15.49
N GLU A 58 1.47 -31.21 15.11
CA GLU A 58 0.12 -31.55 14.66
C GLU A 58 -0.90 -31.18 15.75
N GLY A 59 -2.02 -30.56 15.33
CA GLY A 59 -3.04 -30.03 16.23
C GLY A 59 -2.70 -28.69 16.88
N ALA A 60 -1.50 -28.13 16.66
CA ALA A 60 -1.18 -26.77 17.10
C ALA A 60 -2.05 -25.73 16.38
N VAL A 61 -2.36 -24.62 17.06
CA VAL A 61 -3.26 -23.57 16.57
C VAL A 61 -2.60 -22.21 16.71
N LEU A 62 -2.45 -21.50 15.60
CA LEU A 62 -2.17 -20.07 15.58
C LEU A 62 -3.49 -19.32 15.51
N THR A 63 -3.72 -18.38 16.43
CA THR A 63 -4.91 -17.53 16.48
C THR A 63 -4.53 -16.07 16.36
N LEU A 64 -5.19 -15.35 15.46
CA LEU A 64 -5.21 -13.89 15.41
C LEU A 64 -6.55 -13.40 15.93
N THR A 65 -6.51 -12.46 16.88
CA THR A 65 -7.69 -11.67 17.28
C THR A 65 -7.60 -10.30 16.63
N ALA A 66 -8.61 -9.94 15.84
CA ALA A 66 -8.65 -8.68 15.12
C ALA A 66 -8.62 -7.49 16.10
N PRO A 67 -7.94 -6.39 15.76
CA PRO A 67 -8.01 -5.18 16.57
C PRO A 67 -9.43 -4.61 16.57
N LEU A 68 -9.74 -3.77 17.56
CA LEU A 68 -10.98 -3.00 17.57
C LEU A 68 -11.08 -2.14 16.31
N GLY A 69 -12.26 -2.17 15.68
CA GLY A 69 -12.51 -1.44 14.43
C GLY A 69 -12.06 -2.16 13.16
N ALA A 70 -11.59 -3.41 13.22
CA ALA A 70 -11.37 -4.26 12.06
C ALA A 70 -11.96 -5.66 12.28
N ARG A 71 -12.09 -6.42 11.20
CA ARG A 71 -12.52 -7.82 11.23
C ARG A 71 -11.63 -8.66 10.31
N VAL A 72 -11.34 -9.89 10.72
CA VAL A 72 -10.74 -10.88 9.82
C VAL A 72 -11.80 -11.38 8.85
N THR A 73 -11.45 -11.45 7.58
CA THR A 73 -12.32 -11.93 6.50
C THR A 73 -11.76 -13.15 5.78
N GLY A 74 -10.48 -13.47 5.96
CA GLY A 74 -9.87 -14.62 5.31
C GLY A 74 -8.57 -15.12 5.93
N THR A 75 -8.28 -16.38 5.63
CA THR A 75 -7.05 -17.09 5.98
C THR A 75 -6.50 -17.77 4.71
N PRO A 76 -5.85 -17.01 3.82
CA PRO A 76 -5.57 -17.43 2.44
C PRO A 76 -4.32 -18.31 2.29
N LEU A 77 -3.72 -18.80 3.37
CA LEU A 77 -2.54 -19.67 3.27
C LEU A 77 -2.87 -20.93 2.47
N ASP A 78 -2.34 -21.00 1.25
CA ASP A 78 -2.43 -22.17 0.38
C ASP A 78 -1.19 -23.06 0.58
N ALA A 79 -1.19 -23.80 1.69
CA ALA A 79 -0.11 -24.72 2.02
C ALA A 79 -0.67 -26.02 2.63
N SER A 80 -0.18 -27.15 2.14
CA SER A 80 -0.50 -28.46 2.69
C SER A 80 -0.14 -28.54 4.18
N GLY A 81 -0.98 -29.19 4.98
CA GLY A 81 -0.74 -29.37 6.42
C GLY A 81 -1.26 -28.23 7.29
N TYR A 82 -1.98 -27.25 6.73
CA TYR A 82 -2.66 -26.21 7.49
C TYR A 82 -4.13 -26.08 7.08
N ARG A 83 -4.98 -25.78 8.05
CA ARG A 83 -6.39 -25.43 7.81
C ARG A 83 -6.68 -24.08 8.44
N GLY A 84 -7.01 -23.11 7.60
CA GLY A 84 -7.48 -21.79 8.02
C GLY A 84 -8.97 -21.79 8.36
N SER A 85 -9.38 -21.00 9.35
CA SER A 85 -10.80 -20.74 9.62
C SER A 85 -11.01 -19.34 10.20
N VAL A 86 -12.15 -18.73 9.89
CA VAL A 86 -12.54 -17.40 10.41
C VAL A 86 -13.76 -17.59 11.32
N ALA A 87 -13.69 -17.07 12.54
CA ALA A 87 -14.81 -17.12 13.47
C ALA A 87 -15.98 -16.27 12.98
N ALA A 88 -17.21 -16.64 13.36
CA ALA A 88 -18.39 -15.84 13.06
C ALA A 88 -18.20 -14.39 13.53
N GLY A 89 -18.55 -13.42 12.67
CA GLY A 89 -18.33 -12.00 12.93
C GLY A 89 -16.89 -11.50 12.72
N GLY A 90 -15.94 -12.38 12.40
CA GLY A 90 -14.57 -12.00 12.03
C GLY A 90 -13.73 -11.44 13.18
N ARG A 91 -14.12 -11.66 14.44
CA ARG A 91 -13.33 -11.17 15.59
C ARG A 91 -12.00 -11.92 15.74
N SER A 92 -11.95 -13.17 15.29
CA SER A 92 -10.74 -13.98 15.29
C SER A 92 -10.70 -14.91 14.09
N ALA A 93 -9.49 -15.38 13.79
CA ALA A 93 -9.27 -16.43 12.81
C ALA A 93 -8.10 -17.30 13.26
N THR A 94 -8.05 -18.52 12.75
CA THR A 94 -7.06 -19.52 13.14
C THR A 94 -6.41 -20.18 11.94
N TYR A 95 -5.18 -20.64 12.15
CA TYR A 95 -4.54 -21.68 11.37
C TYR A 95 -4.30 -22.88 12.27
N THR A 96 -4.89 -24.03 11.92
CA THR A 96 -4.67 -25.31 12.61
C THR A 96 -3.71 -26.16 11.81
N VAL A 97 -2.69 -26.71 12.46
CA VAL A 97 -1.74 -27.65 11.85
C VAL A 97 -2.44 -29.01 11.73
N THR A 98 -2.54 -29.53 10.50
CA THR A 98 -3.25 -30.78 10.17
C THR A 98 -2.32 -31.92 9.75
N GLY A 99 -1.00 -31.70 9.70
CA GLY A 99 -0.03 -32.76 9.43
C GLY A 99 1.44 -32.32 9.57
N ALA A 100 2.36 -33.29 9.52
CA ALA A 100 3.79 -33.14 9.82
C ALA A 100 4.62 -32.34 8.80
N ALA A 101 4.04 -31.92 7.67
CA ALA A 101 4.73 -31.12 6.63
C ALA A 101 4.81 -29.61 6.94
N ALA A 102 4.57 -29.25 8.20
CA ALA A 102 4.58 -27.88 8.68
C ALA A 102 6.03 -27.37 8.74
N GLY A 103 6.50 -26.74 7.65
CA GLY A 103 7.86 -26.19 7.57
C GLY A 103 8.15 -25.13 8.63
N ARG A 104 9.42 -25.01 9.03
CA ARG A 104 9.92 -23.95 9.93
C ARG A 104 9.82 -22.56 9.27
N ASP A 105 9.79 -21.51 10.08
CA ASP A 105 9.84 -20.09 9.66
C ASP A 105 8.80 -19.71 8.60
N ARG A 106 7.57 -20.18 8.79
CA ARG A 106 6.47 -19.90 7.88
C ARG A 106 5.78 -18.58 8.22
N VAL A 107 5.40 -17.87 7.17
CA VAL A 107 4.54 -16.68 7.25
C VAL A 107 3.08 -17.12 7.19
N PHE A 108 2.27 -16.59 8.11
CA PHE A 108 0.84 -16.88 8.19
C PHE A 108 0.02 -15.63 7.84
N PRO A 109 -0.51 -15.51 6.61
CA PRO A 109 -1.27 -14.34 6.20
C PRO A 109 -2.68 -14.34 6.81
N PHE A 110 -3.15 -13.22 7.33
CA PHE A 110 -4.56 -13.02 7.70
C PHE A 110 -5.13 -11.83 6.94
N VAL A 111 -6.29 -11.98 6.30
CA VAL A 111 -6.95 -10.88 5.60
C VAL A 111 -7.84 -10.14 6.59
N LEU A 112 -7.56 -8.85 6.81
CA LEU A 112 -8.35 -7.98 7.67
C LEU A 112 -9.05 -6.92 6.81
N ALA A 113 -10.34 -6.71 7.07
CA ALA A 113 -11.12 -5.61 6.54
C ALA A 113 -11.18 -4.46 7.53
N VAL A 114 -10.88 -3.25 7.05
CA VAL A 114 -11.04 -1.97 7.78
C VAL A 114 -12.29 -1.27 7.23
N PRO A 115 -13.19 -0.75 8.08
CA PRO A 115 -14.43 -0.13 7.64
C PRO A 115 -14.16 1.20 6.92
N ALA A 116 -15.11 1.64 6.10
CA ALA A 116 -14.97 2.81 5.23
C ALA A 116 -14.92 4.15 5.98
N ASP A 117 -15.50 4.20 7.18
CA ASP A 117 -15.52 5.35 8.09
C ASP A 117 -14.28 5.41 9.00
N ALA A 118 -13.36 4.45 8.88
CA ALA A 118 -12.13 4.46 9.66
C ALA A 118 -11.30 5.71 9.35
N VAL A 119 -10.85 6.41 10.39
CA VAL A 119 -10.08 7.64 10.26
C VAL A 119 -8.63 7.31 9.87
N PRO A 120 -8.10 7.83 8.74
CA PRO A 120 -6.71 7.64 8.35
C PRO A 120 -5.71 8.05 9.44
N GLY A 121 -4.61 7.32 9.55
CA GLY A 121 -3.56 7.49 10.56
C GLY A 121 -3.86 6.84 11.92
N THR A 122 -5.09 6.35 12.13
CA THR A 122 -5.46 5.70 13.40
C THR A 122 -4.73 4.39 13.58
N ARG A 123 -4.05 4.21 14.71
CA ARG A 123 -3.51 2.91 15.14
C ARG A 123 -4.60 2.11 15.85
N LEU A 124 -5.03 1.01 15.24
CA LEU A 124 -6.05 0.14 15.82
C LEU A 124 -5.47 -0.65 17.01
N ARG A 125 -6.26 -0.80 18.06
CA ARG A 125 -5.82 -1.36 19.35
C ARG A 125 -6.32 -2.79 19.53
N ASP A 126 -5.73 -3.49 20.51
CA ASP A 126 -6.14 -4.81 20.97
C ASP A 126 -5.99 -5.96 19.96
N CYS A 127 -5.11 -5.80 18.97
CA CYS A 127 -4.70 -6.95 18.18
C CYS A 127 -3.76 -7.85 18.97
N SER A 128 -4.12 -9.13 19.06
CA SER A 128 -3.33 -10.14 19.76
C SER A 128 -3.10 -11.37 18.90
N LEU A 129 -1.95 -12.00 19.12
CA LEU A 129 -1.53 -13.23 18.48
C LEU A 129 -1.27 -14.27 19.56
N ARG A 130 -1.74 -15.49 19.35
CA ARG A 130 -1.51 -16.61 20.27
C ARG A 130 -1.25 -17.89 19.48
N PHE A 131 -0.21 -18.61 19.87
CA PHE A 131 0.09 -19.94 19.35
C PHE A 131 0.00 -20.95 20.49
N THR A 132 -0.75 -22.03 20.29
CA THR A 132 -0.94 -23.10 21.28
C THR A 132 -0.57 -24.46 20.71
N ASP A 133 -0.14 -25.38 21.59
CA ASP A 133 -0.01 -26.79 21.21
C ASP A 133 -1.38 -27.49 21.09
N ALA A 134 -1.38 -28.77 20.74
CA ALA A 134 -2.60 -29.58 20.59
C ALA A 134 -3.45 -29.71 21.88
N ARG A 135 -2.86 -29.43 23.05
CA ARG A 135 -3.55 -29.42 24.35
C ARG A 135 -4.07 -28.03 24.72
N GLY A 136 -3.89 -27.03 23.87
CA GLY A 136 -4.28 -25.64 24.11
C GLY A 136 -3.30 -24.85 25.00
N VAL A 137 -2.15 -25.43 25.35
CA VAL A 137 -1.15 -24.77 26.17
C VAL A 137 -0.47 -23.67 25.34
N PRO A 138 -0.45 -22.39 25.77
CA PRO A 138 0.25 -21.33 25.07
C PRO A 138 1.74 -21.67 24.91
N ARG A 139 2.24 -21.57 23.68
CA ARG A 139 3.66 -21.74 23.33
C ARG A 139 4.31 -20.44 22.90
N ALA A 140 3.55 -19.56 22.27
CA ALA A 140 3.98 -18.20 21.98
C ALA A 140 2.78 -17.24 22.05
N VAL A 141 3.07 -15.99 22.41
CA VAL A 141 2.11 -14.88 22.36
C VAL A 141 2.77 -13.70 21.67
N GLY A 142 1.94 -12.78 21.20
CA GLY A 142 2.43 -11.60 20.55
C GLY A 142 1.33 -10.62 20.21
N ARG A 143 1.68 -9.64 19.38
CA ARG A 143 0.78 -8.56 18.98
C ARG A 143 0.86 -8.35 17.49
N CYS A 144 -0.20 -7.81 16.92
CA CYS A 144 -0.11 -7.23 15.59
C CYS A 144 -0.33 -5.71 15.64
N ALA A 145 0.22 -4.99 14.67
CA ALA A 145 0.05 -3.56 14.54
C ALA A 145 -0.66 -3.24 13.23
N VAL A 146 -1.91 -2.77 13.33
CA VAL A 146 -2.70 -2.33 12.17
C VAL A 146 -2.89 -0.83 12.25
N THR A 147 -2.47 -0.12 11.21
CA THR A 147 -2.71 1.32 11.08
C THR A 147 -3.66 1.56 9.90
N VAL A 148 -4.66 2.41 10.11
CA VAL A 148 -5.55 2.84 9.03
C VAL A 148 -4.74 3.71 8.07
N GLY A 149 -4.61 3.24 6.82
CA GLY A 149 -3.89 3.94 5.77
C GLY A 149 -4.72 5.07 5.16
N LEU A 150 -4.27 5.52 3.99
CA LEU A 150 -4.99 6.50 3.18
C LEU A 150 -5.30 5.87 1.82
N ALA A 151 -6.49 6.09 1.29
CA ALA A 151 -6.78 5.74 -0.10
C ALA A 151 -6.00 6.68 -1.02
N GLY A 152 -5.42 6.14 -2.10
CA GLY A 152 -4.72 6.94 -3.11
C GLY A 152 -5.63 8.03 -3.69
N PRO A 153 -5.13 9.27 -3.86
CA PRO A 153 -5.87 10.27 -4.60
C PRO A 153 -6.01 9.85 -6.07
N VAL A 154 -7.03 10.36 -6.74
CA VAL A 154 -7.24 10.17 -8.18
C VAL A 154 -7.08 11.51 -8.88
N LEU A 155 -6.18 11.57 -9.85
CA LEU A 155 -6.03 12.72 -10.73
C LEU A 155 -6.97 12.53 -11.93
N ARG A 156 -8.00 13.38 -12.06
CA ARG A 156 -9.02 13.29 -13.12
C ARG A 156 -8.76 14.24 -14.28
N ARG A 157 -8.18 15.39 -13.99
CA ARG A 157 -7.74 16.36 -15.00
C ARG A 157 -6.35 16.87 -14.68
N PRO A 158 -5.52 17.10 -15.71
CA PRO A 158 -5.79 16.88 -17.14
C PRO A 158 -5.95 15.40 -17.54
N LEU A 159 -6.52 15.16 -18.73
CA LEU A 159 -6.54 13.82 -19.33
C LEU A 159 -5.15 13.52 -19.93
N SER A 160 -4.76 12.25 -19.91
CA SER A 160 -3.47 11.86 -20.48
C SER A 160 -3.44 12.06 -21.99
N GLY A 161 -2.31 12.55 -22.51
CA GLY A 161 -2.09 12.72 -23.96
C GLY A 161 -2.79 13.92 -24.61
N VAL A 162 -3.48 14.76 -23.85
CA VAL A 162 -4.12 15.98 -24.37
C VAL A 162 -3.14 17.16 -24.28
N PRO A 163 -2.94 17.96 -25.34
CA PRO A 163 -2.18 19.20 -25.28
C PRO A 163 -2.81 20.20 -24.31
N LEU A 164 -2.00 20.86 -23.49
CA LEU A 164 -2.46 21.78 -22.45
C LEU A 164 -1.75 23.12 -22.54
N SER A 165 -2.44 24.16 -22.06
CA SER A 165 -1.79 25.42 -21.67
C SER A 165 -0.70 25.19 -20.62
N ALA A 166 0.25 26.13 -20.49
CA ALA A 166 1.35 26.02 -19.52
C ALA A 166 0.92 26.04 -18.03
N ARG A 167 -0.33 26.39 -17.72
CA ARG A 167 -0.90 26.40 -16.36
C ARG A 167 -2.28 25.74 -16.36
N PRO A 168 -2.37 24.42 -16.62
CA PRO A 168 -3.65 23.75 -16.68
C PRO A 168 -4.33 23.72 -15.31
N LYS A 169 -5.67 23.74 -15.29
CA LYS A 169 -6.43 23.41 -14.08
C LYS A 169 -6.30 21.90 -13.80
N ILE A 170 -5.74 21.56 -12.65
CA ILE A 170 -5.55 20.19 -12.20
C ILE A 170 -6.65 19.88 -11.19
N SER A 171 -7.30 18.72 -11.30
CA SER A 171 -8.39 18.35 -10.39
C SER A 171 -8.53 16.86 -10.24
N GLY A 172 -9.15 16.45 -9.14
CA GLY A 172 -9.27 15.05 -8.80
C GLY A 172 -10.13 14.81 -7.58
N THR A 173 -9.95 13.62 -7.00
CA THR A 173 -10.56 13.23 -5.73
C THR A 173 -9.48 12.73 -4.76
N ALA A 174 -9.68 12.93 -3.46
CA ALA A 174 -8.85 12.41 -2.39
C ALA A 174 -9.71 12.19 -1.14
N HIS A 175 -9.14 11.62 -0.08
CA HIS A 175 -9.85 11.52 1.19
C HIS A 175 -10.22 12.93 1.69
N PRO A 176 -11.46 13.18 2.16
CA PRO A 176 -11.88 14.49 2.64
C PRO A 176 -10.92 15.08 3.68
N GLY A 177 -10.55 16.35 3.52
CA GLY A 177 -9.62 17.05 4.41
C GLY A 177 -8.14 16.69 4.24
N ALA A 178 -7.78 15.75 3.36
CA ALA A 178 -6.38 15.46 3.06
C ALA A 178 -5.71 16.64 2.33
N GLU A 179 -4.45 16.93 2.68
CA GLU A 179 -3.61 17.83 1.90
C GLU A 179 -3.15 17.11 0.63
N VAL A 180 -3.44 17.70 -0.52
CA VAL A 180 -3.05 17.18 -1.84
C VAL A 180 -1.94 18.06 -2.40
N THR A 181 -0.80 17.44 -2.69
CA THR A 181 0.33 18.05 -3.39
C THR A 181 0.46 17.41 -4.77
N VAL A 182 0.46 18.21 -5.83
CA VAL A 182 0.70 17.74 -7.19
C VAL A 182 2.15 18.02 -7.57
N ARG A 183 2.84 16.99 -8.07
CA ARG A 183 4.24 17.07 -8.49
C ARG A 183 4.40 16.81 -9.98
N ASP A 184 5.41 17.41 -10.57
CA ASP A 184 5.77 17.23 -11.97
C ASP A 184 6.75 16.06 -12.19
N LYS A 185 7.21 15.85 -13.44
CA LYS A 185 8.16 14.78 -13.80
C LYS A 185 9.51 14.85 -13.06
N ASP A 186 9.87 16.03 -12.53
CA ASP A 186 11.12 16.29 -11.82
C ASP A 186 10.90 16.27 -10.29
N ASP A 187 9.76 15.75 -9.82
CA ASP A 187 9.32 15.73 -8.41
C ASP A 187 9.16 17.13 -7.77
N ARG A 188 9.04 18.17 -8.60
CA ARG A 188 8.82 19.55 -8.12
C ARG A 188 7.34 19.79 -7.86
N GLU A 189 7.03 20.47 -6.76
CA GLU A 189 5.66 20.87 -6.44
C GLU A 189 5.12 21.85 -7.49
N ALA A 190 4.07 21.44 -8.19
CA ALA A 190 3.35 22.27 -9.13
C ALA A 190 2.30 23.12 -8.41
N CYS A 191 1.47 22.47 -7.60
CA CYS A 191 0.49 23.11 -6.73
C CYS A 191 0.13 22.23 -5.54
N ARG A 192 -0.49 22.87 -4.54
CA ARG A 192 -0.96 22.24 -3.31
C ARG A 192 -2.34 22.79 -2.96
N THR A 193 -3.19 21.93 -2.42
CA THR A 193 -4.55 22.27 -1.97
C THR A 193 -5.03 21.28 -0.91
N THR A 194 -6.22 21.49 -0.36
CA THR A 194 -6.87 20.55 0.56
C THR A 194 -8.14 20.02 -0.10
N ALA A 195 -8.38 18.71 0.03
CA ALA A 195 -9.62 18.11 -0.46
C ALA A 195 -10.83 18.59 0.36
N ALA A 196 -11.89 18.98 -0.35
CA ALA A 196 -13.14 19.41 0.22
C ALA A 196 -13.85 18.25 0.98
N PRO A 197 -14.89 18.54 1.77
CA PRO A 197 -15.65 17.51 2.50
C PRO A 197 -16.26 16.42 1.61
N ASP A 198 -16.55 16.73 0.34
CA ASP A 198 -17.03 15.77 -0.66
C ASP A 198 -15.90 14.98 -1.35
N GLY A 199 -14.65 15.19 -0.93
CA GLY A 199 -13.45 14.56 -1.46
C GLY A 199 -12.92 15.18 -2.75
N THR A 200 -13.57 16.21 -3.30
CA THR A 200 -13.08 16.89 -4.51
C THR A 200 -11.93 17.85 -4.21
N TRP A 201 -11.04 18.02 -5.17
CA TRP A 201 -9.98 19.03 -5.08
C TRP A 201 -9.64 19.58 -6.47
N ALA A 202 -9.16 20.83 -6.49
CA ALA A 202 -8.59 21.44 -7.68
C ALA A 202 -7.47 22.42 -7.29
N CYS A 203 -6.44 22.50 -8.14
CA CYS A 203 -5.40 23.53 -8.03
C CYS A 203 -4.86 23.91 -9.40
N THR A 204 -4.23 25.07 -9.47
CA THR A 204 -3.54 25.58 -10.66
C THR A 204 -2.05 25.74 -10.32
N PRO A 205 -1.13 25.33 -11.21
CA PRO A 205 0.30 25.50 -10.97
C PRO A 205 0.70 26.95 -10.70
N GLY A 206 1.55 27.14 -9.68
CA GLY A 206 2.10 28.47 -9.34
C GLY A 206 3.09 28.99 -10.38
N ALA A 207 3.83 28.09 -11.01
CA ALA A 207 4.72 28.37 -12.14
C ALA A 207 4.20 27.73 -13.43
N ALA A 208 4.53 28.34 -14.57
CA ALA A 208 4.25 27.76 -15.87
C ALA A 208 5.14 26.53 -16.10
N PHE A 209 4.55 25.44 -16.58
CA PHE A 209 5.32 24.29 -17.01
C PHE A 209 6.12 24.61 -18.29
N PRO A 210 7.33 24.04 -18.45
CA PRO A 210 8.04 24.09 -19.72
C PRO A 210 7.22 23.43 -20.83
N ALA A 211 7.35 23.94 -22.05
CA ALA A 211 6.75 23.31 -23.23
C ALA A 211 7.32 21.90 -23.46
N GLY A 212 6.49 21.02 -24.02
CA GLY A 212 6.83 19.62 -24.29
C GLY A 212 6.25 18.64 -23.28
N ALA A 213 6.81 17.44 -23.25
CA ALA A 213 6.33 16.34 -22.43
C ALA A 213 6.57 16.60 -20.93
N ASN A 214 5.54 16.35 -20.13
CA ASN A 214 5.60 16.41 -18.68
C ASN A 214 4.71 15.30 -18.09
N ARG A 215 4.74 15.14 -16.78
CA ARG A 215 3.97 14.15 -16.04
C ARG A 215 3.47 14.77 -14.75
N LEU A 216 2.27 14.40 -14.32
CA LEU A 216 1.70 14.82 -13.05
C LEU A 216 1.43 13.62 -12.16
N GLN A 217 1.72 13.77 -10.87
CA GLN A 217 1.33 12.83 -9.83
C GLN A 217 0.81 13.59 -8.61
N ALA A 218 -0.32 13.14 -8.05
CA ALA A 218 -0.86 13.68 -6.81
C ALA A 218 -0.40 12.82 -5.64
N VAL A 219 -0.02 13.49 -4.54
CA VAL A 219 0.26 12.89 -3.24
C VAL A 219 -0.75 13.46 -2.27
N ALA A 220 -1.50 12.59 -1.58
CA ALA A 220 -2.39 12.97 -0.49
C ALA A 220 -1.73 12.63 0.84
N ALA A 221 -1.83 13.52 1.83
CA ALA A 221 -1.36 13.30 3.19
C ALA A 221 -2.44 13.68 4.21
N LEU A 222 -2.62 12.84 5.23
CA LEU A 222 -3.54 13.09 6.34
C LEU A 222 -3.07 12.33 7.58
N ASN A 223 -3.04 12.98 8.75
CA ASN A 223 -2.71 12.34 10.04
C ASN A 223 -1.42 11.48 10.03
N GLY A 224 -0.40 11.91 9.28
CA GLY A 224 0.90 11.22 9.20
C GLY A 224 0.94 9.99 8.29
N VAL A 225 -0.15 9.67 7.57
CA VAL A 225 -0.15 8.70 6.47
C VAL A 225 -0.26 9.41 5.12
N SER A 226 0.31 8.81 4.08
CA SER A 226 0.24 9.33 2.72
C SER A 226 -0.08 8.25 1.71
N ALA A 227 -0.61 8.67 0.56
CA ALA A 227 -0.84 7.82 -0.59
C ALA A 227 -0.65 8.61 -1.88
N ILE A 228 -0.26 7.92 -2.94
CA ILE A 228 0.04 8.53 -4.25
C ILE A 228 -1.01 8.09 -5.28
N SER A 229 -1.27 8.95 -6.26
CA SER A 229 -2.08 8.62 -7.42
C SER A 229 -1.27 7.86 -8.46
N GLU A 230 -1.98 7.32 -9.45
CA GLU A 230 -1.38 7.04 -10.76
C GLU A 230 -0.81 8.32 -11.39
N GLN A 231 0.12 8.13 -12.32
CA GLN A 231 0.76 9.22 -13.04
C GLN A 231 -0.02 9.52 -14.32
N VAL A 232 -0.13 10.80 -14.65
CA VAL A 232 -0.74 11.25 -15.90
C VAL A 232 0.30 11.95 -16.75
N ASP A 233 0.58 11.40 -17.92
CA ASP A 233 1.46 12.02 -18.91
C ASP A 233 0.72 13.12 -19.66
N ILE A 234 1.35 14.29 -19.79
CA ILE A 234 0.78 15.49 -20.42
C ILE A 234 1.77 16.08 -21.43
N VAL A 235 1.26 16.88 -22.36
CA VAL A 235 2.08 17.67 -23.28
C VAL A 235 1.68 19.13 -23.15
N VAL A 236 2.64 19.99 -22.83
CA VAL A 236 2.42 21.43 -22.72
C VAL A 236 2.72 22.08 -24.07
N ALA A 237 1.75 22.80 -24.62
CA ALA A 237 1.92 23.52 -25.87
C ALA A 237 2.98 24.63 -25.72
N PRO A 238 3.73 24.94 -26.80
CA PRO A 238 4.63 26.09 -26.80
C PRO A 238 3.85 27.39 -26.53
N ALA A 239 4.45 28.32 -25.80
CA ALA A 239 3.84 29.63 -25.54
C ALA A 239 3.76 30.41 -26.86
N GLY A 240 2.58 30.52 -27.46
CA GLY A 240 2.38 31.29 -28.69
C GLY A 240 1.27 30.85 -29.66
N GLU A 241 0.52 29.78 -29.38
CA GLU A 241 -0.63 29.40 -30.23
C GLU A 241 -1.94 29.46 -29.42
N ASP A 242 -2.41 30.67 -29.13
CA ASP A 242 -3.85 30.91 -29.03
C ASP A 242 -4.39 30.89 -30.47
N GLN A 243 -5.06 29.79 -30.85
CA GLN A 243 -5.93 29.72 -32.02
C GLN A 243 -7.36 29.39 -31.58
#